data_AF-A0A967JAE0-F1
#
_entry.id   AF-A0A967JAE0-F1
#
_cell.length_a   1.000
_cell.length_b   1.000
_cell.length_c   1.000
_cell.angle_alpha   90.00
_cell.angle_beta   90.00
_cell.angle_gamma   90.00
#
_symmetry.space_group_name_H-M   'P 1'
#
loop_
_entity.id
_entity.type
_entity.pdbx_description
1 polymer ?
#
loop_
_entity_poly.entity_id
_entity_poly.type
_entity_poly.pdbx_seq_one_letter_code
_entity_poly.pdbx_strand_id
1 'polypeptide(L)'
;SHEMTPDEIEEVIGGFEAAARACMEAGLDGVEIHGAHGYLVHQSFSPWGNQRDDEWGDPLKFLTTLIERLRPVVGSERILGLRMSADDFLPESRGGLGPDGMRAVAAEACATGHLDYLNQSAGSRSAHY
;
A
#
# COMPACT_ATOMS: atom_id res chain seq x y z
N SER A 1 5.20 15.84 9.85
CA SER A 1 5.14 14.39 10.05
C SER A 1 6.30 13.97 10.93
N HIS A 2 6.16 12.86 11.65
CA HIS A 2 7.24 12.16 12.32
C HIS A 2 7.38 10.77 11.70
N GLU A 3 8.52 10.11 11.96
CA GLU A 3 8.71 8.72 11.63
C GLU A 3 7.95 7.85 12.65
N MET A 4 7.07 6.96 12.18
CA MET A 4 6.27 6.10 13.06
C MET A 4 7.16 5.10 13.81
N THR A 5 6.86 4.85 15.07
CA THR A 5 7.40 3.70 15.81
C THR A 5 6.80 2.38 15.26
N PRO A 6 7.45 1.23 15.50
CA PRO A 6 6.86 -0.08 15.16
C PRO A 6 5.45 -0.27 15.74
N ASP A 7 5.22 0.20 16.98
CA ASP A 7 3.90 0.12 17.61
C ASP A 7 2.85 0.99 16.90
N GLU A 8 3.22 2.20 16.45
CA GLU A 8 2.33 3.05 15.64
C GLU A 8 2.05 2.43 14.26
N ILE A 9 3.02 1.74 13.66
CA ILE A 9 2.80 1.01 12.39
C ILE A 9 1.78 -0.11 12.59
N GLU A 10 1.93 -0.90 13.66
CA GLU A 10 0.98 -1.95 14.03
C GLU A 10 -0.40 -1.39 14.36
N GLU A 11 -0.49 -0.26 15.07
CA GLU A 11 -1.74 0.44 15.34
C GLU A 11 -2.43 0.86 14.04
N VAL A 12 -1.67 1.41 13.09
CA VAL A 12 -2.20 1.81 11.79
C VAL A 12 -2.72 0.61 11.00
N ILE A 13 -1.97 -0.49 10.93
CA ILE A 13 -2.42 -1.73 10.29
C ILE A 13 -3.70 -2.24 10.96
N GLY A 14 -3.76 -2.23 12.30
CA GLY A 14 -4.97 -2.55 13.06
C GLY A 14 -6.15 -1.62 12.72
N GLY A 15 -5.88 -0.35 12.45
CA GLY A 15 -6.87 0.61 11.96
C GLY A 15 -7.43 0.25 10.58
N PHE A 16 -6.58 -0.21 9.65
CA PHE A 16 -7.04 -0.73 8.36
C PHE A 16 -7.92 -1.98 8.53
N GLU A 17 -7.53 -2.91 9.40
CA GLU A 17 -8.35 -4.11 9.70
C GLU A 17 -9.70 -3.74 10.31
N ALA A 18 -9.72 -2.80 11.25
CA ALA A 18 -10.96 -2.32 11.87
C ALA A 18 -11.89 -1.66 10.84
N ALA A 19 -11.33 -0.83 9.95
CA ALA A 19 -12.08 -0.20 8.88
C ALA A 19 -12.65 -1.24 7.88
N ALA A 20 -11.83 -2.19 7.44
CA ALA A 20 -12.28 -3.26 6.56
C ALA A 20 -13.39 -4.10 7.22
N ARG A 21 -13.23 -4.46 8.49
CA ARG A 21 -14.25 -5.18 9.27
C ARG A 21 -15.57 -4.42 9.30
N ALA A 22 -15.53 -3.12 9.60
CA ALA A 22 -16.72 -2.27 9.59
C ALA A 22 -17.40 -2.24 8.21
N CYS A 23 -16.63 -2.19 7.12
CA CYS A 23 -17.18 -2.31 5.76
C CYS A 23 -17.86 -3.66 5.54
N MET A 24 -17.27 -4.77 6.00
CA MET A 24 -17.86 -6.10 5.85
C MET A 24 -19.15 -6.26 6.66
N GLU A 25 -19.16 -5.73 7.89
CA GLU A 25 -20.34 -5.71 8.77
C GLU A 25 -21.47 -4.85 8.20
N ALA A 26 -21.13 -3.76 7.50
CA ALA A 26 -22.08 -2.92 6.78
C ALA A 26 -22.58 -3.54 5.47
N GLY A 27 -22.07 -4.71 5.07
CA GLY A 27 -22.52 -5.43 3.88
C GLY A 27 -21.95 -4.91 2.56
N LEU A 28 -20.81 -4.21 2.58
CA LEU A 28 -20.10 -3.83 1.35
C LEU A 28 -19.51 -5.07 0.67
N ASP A 29 -19.40 -5.02 -0.66
CA ASP A 29 -18.86 -6.11 -1.49
C ASP A 29 -17.34 -6.28 -1.38
N GLY A 30 -16.64 -5.31 -0.80
CA GLY A 30 -15.19 -5.32 -0.71
C GLY A 30 -14.58 -3.99 -0.27
N VAL A 31 -13.26 -3.94 -0.29
CA VAL A 31 -12.44 -2.75 0.01
C VAL A 31 -11.25 -2.64 -0.94
N GLU A 32 -10.71 -1.42 -1.08
CA GLU A 32 -9.51 -1.14 -1.87
C GLU A 32 -8.43 -0.51 -0.98
N ILE A 33 -7.23 -1.09 -0.99
CA ILE A 33 -6.05 -0.49 -0.35
C ILE A 33 -5.57 0.67 -1.23
N HIS A 34 -5.46 1.86 -0.66
CA HIS A 34 -4.93 3.02 -1.37
C HIS A 34 -3.39 3.11 -1.24
N GLY A 35 -2.67 2.43 -2.13
CA GLY A 35 -1.21 2.43 -2.29
C GLY A 35 -0.67 3.39 -3.35
N ALA A 36 -1.31 4.54 -3.56
CA ALA A 36 -0.95 5.47 -4.64
C ALA A 36 -0.74 6.89 -4.11
N HIS A 37 -0.31 7.80 -4.98
CA HIS A 37 -0.34 9.26 -4.74
C HIS A 37 0.38 9.73 -3.46
N GLY A 38 1.50 9.09 -3.12
CA GLY A 38 2.37 9.52 -2.03
C GLY A 38 1.71 9.54 -0.66
N TYR A 39 0.55 8.87 -0.51
CA TYR A 39 -0.04 8.57 0.79
C TYR A 39 0.76 7.47 1.49
N LEU A 40 0.37 7.16 2.72
CA LEU A 40 1.13 6.31 3.64
C LEU A 40 1.61 4.99 3.00
N VAL A 41 0.71 4.24 2.37
CA VAL A 41 1.06 2.94 1.79
C VAL A 41 2.09 3.12 0.67
N HIS A 42 1.97 4.17 -0.17
CA HIS A 42 3.00 4.49 -1.17
C HIS A 42 4.32 4.90 -0.51
N GLN A 43 4.28 5.74 0.54
CA GLN A 43 5.48 6.11 1.28
C GLN A 43 6.24 4.88 1.82
N SER A 44 5.52 3.83 2.22
CA SER A 44 6.13 2.64 2.80
C SER A 44 7.05 1.86 1.86
N PHE A 45 6.75 1.83 0.56
CA PHE A 45 7.56 1.12 -0.44
C PHE A 45 8.41 2.03 -1.33
N SER A 46 8.25 3.35 -1.21
CA SER A 46 9.03 4.32 -1.98
C SER A 46 10.26 4.79 -1.20
N PRO A 47 11.47 4.76 -1.79
CA PRO A 47 12.68 5.33 -1.16
C PRO A 47 12.56 6.82 -0.80
N TRP A 48 11.61 7.54 -1.44
CA TRP A 48 11.28 8.91 -1.08
C TRP A 48 10.64 9.01 0.32
N GLY A 49 9.76 8.07 0.67
CA GLY A 49 8.97 8.08 1.89
C GLY A 49 9.51 7.20 3.02
N ASN A 50 10.28 6.16 2.68
CA ASN A 50 10.84 5.20 3.62
C ASN A 50 12.37 5.20 3.57
N GLN A 51 12.99 5.64 4.66
CA GLN A 51 14.44 5.66 4.87
C GLN A 51 14.83 4.94 6.17
N ARG A 52 13.95 4.06 6.66
CA ARG A 52 14.12 3.38 7.94
C ARG A 52 15.23 2.33 7.87
N ASP A 53 15.80 2.03 9.02
CA ASP A 53 16.84 1.01 9.21
C ASP A 53 16.36 -0.19 10.05
N ASP A 54 15.07 -0.22 10.42
CA ASP A 54 14.42 -1.35 11.09
C ASP A 54 13.72 -2.30 10.11
N GLU A 55 12.95 -3.27 10.61
CA GLU A 55 12.27 -4.26 9.75
C GLU A 55 11.25 -3.63 8.79
N TRP A 56 10.68 -2.48 9.14
CA TRP A 56 9.75 -1.74 8.30
C TRP A 56 10.46 -0.89 7.25
N GLY A 57 11.81 -0.87 7.27
CA GLY A 57 12.64 -0.35 6.18
C GLY A 57 12.67 -1.24 4.94
N ASP A 58 12.26 -2.51 5.05
CA ASP A 58 12.00 -3.34 3.87
C ASP A 58 10.81 -2.75 3.09
N PRO A 59 11.01 -2.30 1.83
CA PRO A 59 9.98 -1.64 1.05
C PRO A 59 8.69 -2.44 0.91
N LEU A 60 8.75 -3.78 0.91
CA LEU A 60 7.58 -4.62 0.69
C LEU A 60 6.86 -4.99 1.98
N LYS A 61 7.53 -4.87 3.14
CA LYS A 61 7.04 -5.39 4.41
C LYS A 61 5.67 -4.81 4.79
N PHE A 62 5.52 -3.50 4.76
CA PHE A 62 4.26 -2.85 5.14
C PHE A 62 3.11 -3.24 4.19
N LEU A 63 3.34 -3.14 2.88
CA LEU A 63 2.32 -3.44 1.87
C LEU A 63 1.87 -4.89 1.91
N THR A 64 2.81 -5.84 1.95
CA THR A 64 2.50 -7.28 2.00
C THR A 64 1.82 -7.66 3.31
N THR A 65 2.32 -7.18 4.45
CA THR A 65 1.67 -7.40 5.76
C THR A 65 0.23 -6.90 5.76
N LEU A 66 -0.01 -5.72 5.18
CA LEU A 66 -1.36 -5.15 5.10
C LEU A 66 -2.29 -6.02 4.23
N ILE A 67 -1.83 -6.48 3.07
CA ILE A 67 -2.60 -7.36 2.17
C ILE A 67 -2.93 -8.69 2.86
N GLU A 68 -1.93 -9.34 3.46
CA GLU A 68 -2.06 -10.63 4.15
C GLU A 68 -3.02 -10.55 5.34
N ARG A 69 -2.99 -9.45 6.10
CA ARG A 69 -3.87 -9.25 7.26
C ARG A 69 -5.29 -8.85 6.87
N LEU A 70 -5.46 -8.07 5.80
CA LEU A 70 -6.79 -7.69 5.33
C LEU A 70 -7.54 -8.84 4.68
N ARG A 71 -6.86 -9.77 4.01
CA ARG A 71 -7.54 -10.88 3.32
C ARG A 71 -8.50 -11.68 4.22
N PRO A 72 -8.11 -12.18 5.41
CA PRO A 72 -9.02 -12.90 6.30
C PRO A 72 -10.11 -12.00 6.90
N VAL A 73 -9.87 -10.70 7.07
CA VAL A 73 -10.88 -9.74 7.54
C VAL A 73 -11.98 -9.53 6.49
N VAL A 74 -11.59 -9.37 5.23
CA VAL A 74 -12.51 -9.19 4.09
C VAL A 74 -13.25 -10.50 3.78
N GLY A 75 -12.58 -11.64 3.93
CA GLY A 75 -13.08 -12.97 3.59
C GLY A 75 -12.87 -13.29 2.11
N SER A 76 -12.89 -14.57 1.75
CA SER A 76 -12.54 -15.04 0.39
C SER A 76 -13.62 -14.78 -0.68
N GLU A 77 -14.84 -14.42 -0.28
CA GLU A 77 -15.97 -14.19 -1.19
C GLU A 77 -16.15 -12.72 -1.60
N ARG A 78 -15.38 -11.82 -0.97
CA ARG A 78 -15.48 -10.37 -1.17
C ARG A 78 -14.19 -9.80 -1.76
N ILE A 79 -14.32 -8.64 -2.37
CA ILE A 79 -13.25 -8.03 -3.16
C ILE A 79 -12.21 -7.35 -2.25
N LEU A 80 -10.93 -7.65 -2.46
CA LEU A 80 -9.78 -6.92 -1.94
C LEU A 80 -8.96 -6.39 -3.12
N GLY A 81 -9.05 -5.09 -3.36
CA GLY A 81 -8.29 -4.41 -4.41
C GLY A 81 -7.05 -3.70 -3.89
N LEU A 82 -6.10 -3.43 -4.78
CA LEU A 82 -5.01 -2.48 -4.54
C LEU A 82 -5.02 -1.40 -5.61
N ARG A 83 -5.07 -0.14 -5.17
CA ARG A 83 -4.81 1.02 -6.03
C ARG A 83 -3.39 1.48 -5.90
N MET A 84 -2.67 1.59 -7.02
CA MET A 84 -1.27 1.95 -7.04
C MET A 84 -0.95 2.88 -8.22
N SER A 85 0.08 3.72 -8.10
CA SER A 85 0.54 4.53 -9.22
C SER A 85 1.36 3.67 -10.20
N ALA A 86 1.10 3.77 -11.50
CA ALA A 86 1.92 3.11 -12.51
C ALA A 86 3.28 3.81 -12.72
N ASP A 87 3.33 5.10 -12.41
CA ASP A 87 4.53 5.93 -12.36
C ASP A 87 4.34 6.94 -11.21
N ASP A 88 5.36 7.14 -10.38
CA ASP A 88 5.32 8.11 -9.28
C ASP A 88 5.73 9.53 -9.72
N PHE A 89 6.28 9.66 -10.93
CA PHE A 89 6.83 10.88 -11.53
C PHE A 89 7.84 11.61 -10.63
N LEU A 90 8.50 10.87 -9.74
CA LEU A 90 9.57 11.40 -8.92
C LEU A 90 10.91 11.17 -9.64
N PRO A 91 11.80 12.18 -9.68
CA PRO A 91 13.18 11.94 -10.10
C PRO A 91 13.83 10.89 -9.20
N GLU A 92 14.63 10.00 -9.78
CA GLU A 92 15.41 8.99 -9.02
C GLU A 92 16.27 9.65 -7.93
N SER A 93 16.84 10.83 -8.20
CA SER A 93 17.60 11.62 -7.22
C SER A 93 16.81 12.07 -5.98
N ARG A 94 15.48 11.92 -6.01
CA ARG A 94 14.58 12.15 -4.87
C ARG A 94 13.89 10.87 -4.39
N GLY A 95 14.39 9.69 -4.79
CA GLY A 95 13.84 8.39 -4.40
C GLY A 95 12.64 7.93 -5.23
N GLY A 96 12.51 8.44 -6.47
CA GLY A 96 11.49 7.97 -7.40
C GLY A 96 11.77 6.57 -7.93
N LEU A 97 10.74 5.75 -8.01
CA LEU A 97 10.77 4.38 -8.52
C LEU A 97 10.56 4.31 -10.03
N GLY A 98 9.83 5.28 -10.60
CA GLY A 98 9.42 5.26 -12.00
C GLY A 98 8.60 4.02 -12.40
N PRO A 99 8.30 3.82 -13.69
CA PRO A 99 7.45 2.73 -14.14
C PRO A 99 7.97 1.33 -13.83
N ASP A 100 9.29 1.16 -13.83
CA ASP A 100 9.93 -0.14 -13.61
C ASP A 100 9.92 -0.56 -12.15
N GLY A 101 10.24 0.37 -11.24
CA GLY A 101 10.16 0.12 -9.81
C GLY A 101 8.71 -0.07 -9.35
N MET A 102 7.77 0.75 -9.84
CA MET A 102 6.34 0.59 -9.52
C MET A 102 5.79 -0.75 -10.00
N ARG A 103 6.21 -1.22 -11.18
CA ARG A 103 5.84 -2.56 -11.67
C ARG A 103 6.41 -3.68 -10.79
N ALA A 104 7.64 -3.54 -10.30
CA ALA A 104 8.23 -4.54 -9.40
C ALA A 104 7.42 -4.64 -8.10
N VAL A 105 7.07 -3.50 -7.48
CA VAL A 105 6.19 -3.47 -6.30
C VAL A 105 4.82 -4.09 -6.60
N ALA A 106 4.24 -3.81 -7.79
CA ALA A 106 2.99 -4.44 -8.24
C ALA A 106 3.07 -5.97 -8.26
N ALA A 107 4.17 -6.49 -8.80
CA ALA A 107 4.37 -7.92 -8.97
C ALA A 107 4.43 -8.63 -7.61
N GLU A 108 5.15 -8.05 -6.64
CA GLU A 108 5.26 -8.56 -5.27
C GLU A 108 3.92 -8.50 -4.54
N ALA A 109 3.18 -7.40 -4.68
CA ALA A 109 1.83 -7.29 -4.14
C ALA A 109 0.88 -8.37 -4.72
N CYS A 110 0.95 -8.62 -6.03
CA CYS A 110 0.19 -9.69 -6.68
C CYS A 110 0.64 -11.09 -6.24
N ALA A 111 1.93 -11.29 -5.99
CA ALA A 111 2.50 -12.57 -5.60
C ALA A 111 1.99 -13.08 -4.24
N THR A 112 1.44 -12.19 -3.41
CA THR A 112 0.69 -12.58 -2.19
C THR A 112 -0.51 -13.49 -2.48
N GLY A 113 -1.07 -13.44 -3.69
CA GLY A 113 -2.23 -14.25 -4.08
C GLY A 113 -3.55 -13.83 -3.41
N HIS A 114 -3.59 -12.63 -2.82
CA HIS A 114 -4.73 -12.16 -2.02
C HIS A 114 -5.55 -11.05 -2.69
N LEU A 115 -5.01 -10.42 -3.73
CA LEU A 115 -5.65 -9.32 -4.45
C LEU A 115 -6.55 -9.83 -5.57
N ASP A 116 -7.75 -9.26 -5.66
CA ASP A 116 -8.72 -9.57 -6.71
C ASP A 116 -8.55 -8.69 -7.95
N TYR A 117 -8.00 -7.48 -7.79
CA TYR A 117 -7.68 -6.59 -8.89
C TYR A 117 -6.59 -5.56 -8.52
N LEU A 118 -5.99 -4.97 -9.57
CA LEU A 118 -5.16 -3.78 -9.48
C LEU A 118 -5.84 -2.60 -10.17
N ASN A 119 -5.94 -1.47 -9.46
CA ASN A 119 -6.41 -0.19 -10.01
C ASN A 119 -5.21 0.74 -10.21
N GLN A 120 -4.86 0.98 -11.47
CA GLN A 120 -3.69 1.77 -11.82
C GLN A 120 -4.03 3.25 -11.94
N SER A 121 -3.28 4.08 -11.20
CA SER A 121 -3.31 5.53 -11.30
C SER A 121 -1.93 6.05 -11.74
N ALA A 122 -1.65 7.34 -11.57
CA ALA A 122 -0.34 7.91 -11.82
C ALA A 122 -0.06 9.08 -10.85
N GLY A 123 1.21 9.34 -10.59
CA GLY A 123 1.72 10.42 -9.75
C GLY A 123 1.84 10.08 -8.26
N SER A 124 2.63 10.90 -7.55
CA SER A 124 2.89 10.78 -6.10
C SER A 124 2.42 12.01 -5.31
N ARG A 125 2.42 13.22 -5.86
CA ARG A 125 1.81 14.44 -5.30
C ARG A 125 1.41 15.35 -6.47
N SER A 126 0.83 16.52 -6.18
CA SER A 126 0.42 17.59 -7.09
C SER A 126 1.51 18.17 -8.02
N ALA A 127 2.59 17.45 -8.26
CA ALA A 127 3.62 17.76 -9.24
C ALA A 127 3.36 16.94 -10.52
N HIS A 128 2.77 17.64 -11.50
CA HIS A 128 2.84 17.37 -12.94
C HIS A 128 1.92 16.27 -13.51
N TYR A 129 0.72 16.71 -13.93
CA TYR A 129 0.27 16.44 -15.30
C TYR A 129 1.05 17.35 -16.26
#